data_AF-A0A095UUR8-F1
#
_entry.id   AF-A0A095UUR8-F1
#
_cell.length_a   1.000
_cell.length_b   1.000
_cell.length_c   1.000
_cell.angle_alpha   90.00
_cell.angle_beta   90.00
_cell.angle_gamma   90.00
#
_symmetry.space_group_name_H-M   'P 1'
#
loop_
_entity.id
_entity.type
_entity.pdbx_description
1 polymer ?
#
loop_
_entity_poly.entity_id
_entity_poly.type
_entity_poly.pdbx_seq_one_letter_code
_entity_poly.pdbx_strand_id
1 'polypeptide(L)'
;MLRPLTLALAAVLHGAPAWAACGPADADFTAPPALAAMPVSVDLADERVLLGRNGERVATRRAPVWMAESGDPLPQTWMDKVDWSAYRQDGGESAAPTRLYFDTDGRLCRALRYDVPRRGGSAGAPFLMGGFSFEYDAEGRLARVIEYEQTAYRKPAVYSAVHQTCLKRDAQGALTALIEGPCDNARTPAASRHFLRDAAGRLLRVIDANVEGRAVSVQAYDGQGRPGQRYLYLYSPYAPPGNGNIPYPYAEPPPNRDSLYVLERERLSRLATEVPGNEWRIVRVADDVPVDDADMQSWNPGTQTILAQGVTDPQGRALLDAEAQEKVWQAMHDKPGRIFWYQDPVSRMLLVPAMDQARWQACSDPANLAADACG
;
A
#
# COMPACT_ATOMS: atom_id res chain seq x y z
N MET A 1 15.21 63.11 38.36
CA MET A 1 13.87 62.71 37.85
C MET A 1 14.08 61.59 36.83
N LEU A 2 14.04 60.33 37.28
CA LEU A 2 14.19 59.16 36.41
C LEU A 2 12.81 58.61 36.05
N ARG A 3 12.54 58.44 34.75
CA ARG A 3 11.36 57.77 34.19
C ARG A 3 11.60 56.26 34.14
N PRO A 4 10.62 55.41 34.52
CA PRO A 4 10.73 53.97 34.32
C PRO A 4 10.33 53.58 32.89
N LEU A 5 11.14 52.72 32.26
CA LEU A 5 10.78 51.97 31.06
C LEU A 5 9.85 50.81 31.45
N THR A 6 8.63 50.81 30.91
CA THR A 6 7.73 49.66 30.92
C THR A 6 8.09 48.72 29.77
N LEU A 7 8.68 47.57 30.09
CA LEU A 7 8.84 46.43 29.19
C LEU A 7 7.50 45.71 29.04
N ALA A 8 6.91 45.78 27.84
CA ALA A 8 5.78 44.96 27.46
C ALA A 8 6.28 43.53 27.13
N LEU A 9 5.98 42.57 28.00
CA LEU A 9 6.10 41.15 27.66
C LEU A 9 5.01 40.79 26.65
N ALA A 10 5.40 40.56 25.39
CA ALA A 10 4.57 39.88 24.43
C ALA A 10 4.59 38.37 24.75
N ALA A 11 3.53 37.88 25.38
CA ALA A 11 3.28 36.45 25.51
C ALA A 11 2.94 35.89 24.12
N VAL A 12 3.88 35.16 23.52
CA VAL A 12 3.63 34.35 22.33
C VAL A 12 2.76 33.17 22.75
N LEU A 13 1.45 33.36 22.71
CA LEU A 13 0.48 32.26 22.67
C LEU A 13 0.81 31.43 21.43
N HIS A 14 1.52 30.34 21.64
CA HIS A 14 1.55 29.25 20.67
C HIS A 14 0.14 28.71 20.62
N GLY A 15 -0.63 29.16 19.63
CA GLY A 15 -1.94 28.59 19.34
C GLY A 15 -1.75 27.10 19.13
N ALA A 16 -2.31 26.30 20.03
CA ALA A 16 -2.57 24.90 19.71
C ALA A 16 -3.33 24.89 18.37
N PRO A 17 -2.96 24.02 17.42
CA PRO A 17 -3.69 23.95 16.15
C PRO A 17 -5.17 23.83 16.49
N ALA A 18 -6.03 24.63 15.86
CA ALA A 18 -7.46 24.52 16.06
C ALA A 18 -7.90 23.20 15.42
N TRP A 19 -7.99 22.15 16.24
CA TRP A 19 -8.53 20.87 15.80
C TRP A 19 -10.00 21.09 15.41
N ALA A 20 -10.46 20.43 14.35
CA ALA A 20 -11.88 20.35 14.08
C ALA A 20 -12.63 19.86 15.33
N ALA A 21 -13.92 20.21 15.47
CA ALA A 21 -14.69 19.96 16.69
C ALA A 21 -14.78 18.49 17.13
N CYS A 22 -14.38 17.53 16.28
CA CYS A 22 -14.20 16.13 16.64
C CYS A 22 -13.15 15.88 17.74
N GLY A 23 -12.20 16.80 17.95
CA GLY A 23 -11.08 16.61 18.87
C GLY A 23 -10.10 15.52 18.39
N PRO A 24 -9.15 15.11 19.23
CA PRO A 24 -8.15 14.11 18.85
C PRO A 24 -8.73 12.70 18.84
N ALA A 25 -8.29 11.85 17.90
CA ALA A 25 -8.85 10.50 17.75
C ALA A 25 -8.44 9.53 18.88
N ASP A 26 -7.37 9.81 19.64
CA ASP A 26 -6.96 9.05 20.85
C ASP A 26 -7.68 9.44 22.13
N ALA A 27 -8.59 10.42 22.10
CA ALA A 27 -9.45 10.70 23.24
C ALA A 27 -10.17 9.42 23.69
N ASP A 28 -10.40 9.27 24.99
CA ASP A 28 -11.04 8.09 25.59
C ASP A 28 -12.27 7.66 24.76
N PHE A 29 -12.16 6.47 24.17
CA PHE A 29 -13.16 5.89 23.29
C PHE A 29 -14.44 5.53 24.06
N THR A 30 -14.31 5.26 25.36
CA THR A 30 -15.44 4.89 26.23
C THR A 30 -16.20 6.09 26.78
N ALA A 31 -15.58 7.28 26.74
CA ALA A 31 -16.23 8.52 27.15
C ALA A 31 -17.35 8.89 26.16
N PRO A 32 -18.57 9.17 26.64
CA PRO A 32 -19.66 9.63 25.77
C PRO A 32 -19.25 10.90 25.01
N PRO A 33 -19.42 10.95 23.68
CA PRO A 33 -19.15 12.18 22.93
C PRO A 33 -20.12 13.28 23.36
N ALA A 34 -19.66 14.54 23.41
CA ALA A 34 -20.54 15.69 23.64
C ALA A 34 -21.46 16.01 22.44
N LEU A 35 -21.42 15.17 21.41
CA LEU A 35 -22.16 15.30 20.16
C LEU A 35 -23.42 14.43 20.19
N ALA A 36 -24.47 14.88 19.49
CA ALA A 36 -25.70 14.09 19.36
C ALA A 36 -25.43 12.83 18.54
N ALA A 37 -25.88 11.68 19.03
CA ALA A 37 -25.80 10.42 18.30
C ALA A 37 -26.87 10.36 17.21
N MET A 38 -26.48 9.89 16.02
CA MET A 38 -27.40 9.47 14.97
C MET A 38 -27.40 7.93 14.90
N PRO A 39 -28.45 7.26 15.43
CA PRO A 39 -28.58 5.82 15.31
C PRO A 39 -28.84 5.43 13.85
N VAL A 40 -28.09 4.45 13.35
CA VAL A 40 -28.26 3.93 11.99
C VAL A 40 -28.44 2.42 11.99
N SER A 41 -29.22 1.92 11.04
CA SER A 41 -29.53 0.49 10.89
C SER A 41 -28.38 -0.34 10.29
N VAL A 42 -27.31 0.32 9.83
CA VAL A 42 -26.16 -0.32 9.20
C VAL A 42 -25.18 -0.84 10.25
N ASP A 43 -24.81 -2.11 10.15
CA ASP A 43 -23.67 -2.67 10.89
C ASP A 43 -22.39 -2.50 10.07
N LEU A 44 -21.39 -1.83 10.65
CA LEU A 44 -20.07 -1.57 10.06
C LEU A 44 -19.06 -2.71 10.32
N ALA A 45 -19.50 -3.87 10.81
CA ALA A 45 -18.66 -5.06 10.95
C ALA A 45 -18.24 -5.68 9.61
N ASP A 46 -19.12 -5.57 8.61
CA ASP A 46 -18.98 -6.27 7.34
C ASP A 46 -18.83 -5.29 6.17
N GLU A 47 -18.24 -5.78 5.09
CA GLU A 47 -18.24 -5.03 3.84
C GLU A 47 -19.65 -4.91 3.26
N ARG A 48 -20.03 -3.70 2.84
CA ARG A 48 -21.35 -3.41 2.26
C ARG A 48 -21.23 -2.44 1.11
N VAL A 49 -22.32 -2.29 0.37
CA VAL A 49 -22.48 -1.22 -0.62
C VAL A 49 -23.62 -0.34 -0.18
N LEU A 50 -23.31 0.90 0.18
CA LEU A 50 -24.25 1.90 0.69
C LEU A 50 -24.55 2.96 -0.37
N LEU A 51 -25.63 3.71 -0.15
CA LEU A 51 -26.04 4.86 -0.94
C LEU A 51 -25.11 6.04 -0.61
N GLY A 52 -24.52 6.61 -1.64
CA GLY A 52 -23.73 7.83 -1.56
C GLY A 52 -24.58 9.08 -1.61
N ARG A 53 -24.00 10.20 -1.16
CA ARG A 53 -24.64 11.53 -1.13
C ARG A 53 -25.07 12.05 -2.51
N ASN A 54 -24.48 11.53 -3.59
CA ASN A 54 -24.80 11.89 -4.97
C ASN A 54 -25.56 10.77 -5.71
N GLY A 55 -26.12 9.80 -4.97
CA GLY A 55 -26.84 8.66 -5.54
C GLY A 55 -25.95 7.54 -6.05
N GLU A 56 -24.63 7.63 -5.83
CA GLU A 56 -23.65 6.61 -6.20
C GLU A 56 -23.68 5.41 -5.25
N ARG A 57 -23.02 4.31 -5.65
CA ARG A 57 -22.80 3.13 -4.81
C ARG A 57 -21.45 3.24 -4.13
N VAL A 58 -21.43 3.33 -2.80
CA VAL A 58 -20.20 3.45 -2.00
C VAL A 58 -19.92 2.12 -1.32
N ALA A 59 -18.79 1.48 -1.66
CA ALA A 59 -18.36 0.27 -0.97
C ALA A 59 -17.76 0.63 0.40
N THR A 60 -18.43 0.25 1.48
CA THR A 60 -17.83 0.28 2.82
C THR A 60 -16.93 -0.95 2.93
N ARG A 61 -15.65 -0.78 2.60
CA ARG A 61 -14.61 -1.76 2.91
C ARG A 61 -14.43 -1.86 4.43
N ARG A 62 -13.77 -2.92 4.91
CA ARG A 62 -13.49 -3.09 6.34
C ARG A 62 -12.75 -1.89 6.97
N ALA A 63 -11.78 -1.33 6.24
CA ALA A 63 -11.08 -0.12 6.65
C ALA A 63 -11.76 1.15 6.09
N PRO A 64 -11.95 2.21 6.90
CA PRO A 64 -12.49 3.50 6.44
C PRO A 64 -11.65 4.23 5.39
N VAL A 65 -10.35 3.95 5.39
CA VAL A 65 -9.37 4.45 4.42
C VAL A 65 -8.68 3.22 3.85
N TRP A 66 -8.62 3.10 2.52
CA TRP A 66 -7.95 1.98 1.87
C TRP A 66 -7.30 2.40 0.57
N MET A 67 -6.37 1.57 0.10
CA MET A 67 -5.74 1.73 -1.20
C MET A 67 -6.43 0.87 -2.24
N ALA A 68 -6.61 1.39 -3.45
CA ALA A 68 -6.96 0.53 -4.58
C ALA A 68 -5.75 -0.35 -4.93
N GLU A 69 -6.00 -1.61 -5.27
CA GLU A 69 -4.96 -2.54 -5.74
C GLU A 69 -4.40 -2.11 -7.10
N SER A 70 -5.22 -1.46 -7.92
CA SER A 70 -4.86 -0.90 -9.22
C SER A 70 -5.64 0.39 -9.52
N GLY A 71 -5.13 1.21 -10.43
CA GLY A 71 -5.78 2.45 -10.86
C GLY A 71 -5.30 3.67 -10.08
N ASP A 72 -6.23 4.41 -9.47
CA ASP A 72 -5.92 5.65 -8.75
C ASP A 72 -4.98 5.36 -7.56
N PRO A 73 -3.79 5.99 -7.52
CA PRO A 73 -2.87 5.78 -6.42
C PRO A 73 -3.35 6.35 -5.11
N LEU A 74 -4.29 7.29 -5.09
CA LEU A 74 -4.71 7.99 -3.89
C LEU A 74 -5.63 7.13 -3.01
N PRO A 75 -5.56 7.32 -1.67
CA PRO A 75 -6.40 6.58 -0.75
C PRO A 75 -7.87 6.90 -1.00
N GLN A 76 -8.67 5.85 -0.97
CA GLN A 76 -10.12 5.94 -1.06
C GLN A 76 -10.71 5.96 0.35
N THR A 77 -11.79 6.71 0.48
CA THR A 77 -12.59 6.84 1.70
C THR A 77 -14.05 6.53 1.39
N TRP A 78 -14.79 6.06 2.40
CA TRP A 78 -16.24 5.86 2.30
C TRP A 78 -17.03 6.73 3.29
N MET A 79 -16.47 7.07 4.44
CA MET A 79 -17.20 7.69 5.55
C MET A 79 -17.82 9.05 5.22
N ASP A 80 -17.16 9.82 4.36
CA ASP A 80 -17.57 11.14 3.89
C ASP A 80 -18.49 11.08 2.66
N LYS A 81 -18.49 9.96 1.93
CA LYS A 81 -19.26 9.77 0.69
C LYS A 81 -20.66 9.21 0.94
N VAL A 82 -20.84 8.43 2.01
CA VAL A 82 -22.13 7.81 2.34
C VAL A 82 -23.17 8.86 2.74
N ASP A 83 -24.40 8.69 2.23
CA ASP A 83 -25.58 9.39 2.72
C ASP A 83 -26.14 8.65 3.94
N TRP A 84 -25.65 9.04 5.12
CA TRP A 84 -26.07 8.41 6.38
C TRP A 84 -27.52 8.69 6.76
N SER A 85 -28.15 9.72 6.17
CA SER A 85 -29.54 10.06 6.48
C SER A 85 -30.51 8.98 6.00
N ALA A 86 -30.19 8.31 4.89
CA ALA A 86 -30.95 7.19 4.34
C ALA A 86 -31.01 5.95 5.27
N TYR A 87 -30.10 5.88 6.24
CA TYR A 87 -29.97 4.73 7.16
C TYR A 87 -30.40 5.04 8.59
N ARG A 88 -30.81 6.28 8.86
CA ARG A 88 -31.24 6.73 10.18
C ARG A 88 -32.39 5.87 10.70
N GLN A 89 -32.32 5.50 11.96
CA GLN A 89 -33.35 4.71 12.62
C GLN A 89 -34.14 5.55 13.62
N ASP A 90 -35.46 5.60 13.43
CA ASP A 90 -36.35 6.37 14.32
C ASP A 90 -36.71 5.63 15.61
N GLY A 91 -36.45 4.32 15.68
CA GLY A 91 -36.74 3.44 16.83
C GLY A 91 -35.84 3.64 18.06
N GLY A 92 -35.03 4.69 18.09
CA GLY A 92 -34.13 5.03 19.20
C GLY A 92 -32.81 4.26 19.22
N GLU A 93 -31.86 4.74 20.03
CA GLU A 93 -30.48 4.24 20.11
C GLU A 93 -30.34 2.78 20.57
N SER A 94 -31.36 2.23 21.23
CA SER A 94 -31.30 0.90 21.86
C SER A 94 -31.39 -0.26 20.87
N ALA A 95 -31.79 0.00 19.62
CA ALA A 95 -31.95 -1.03 18.60
C ALA A 95 -30.96 -0.89 17.43
N ALA A 96 -30.14 0.16 17.43
CA ALA A 96 -29.23 0.46 16.33
C ALA A 96 -27.89 -0.26 16.51
N PRO A 97 -27.43 -1.05 15.51
CA PRO A 97 -26.12 -1.69 15.56
C PRO A 97 -24.97 -0.67 15.47
N THR A 98 -25.23 0.54 14.95
CA THR A 98 -24.22 1.59 14.86
C THR A 98 -24.78 2.94 15.31
N ARG A 99 -23.95 3.72 16.03
CA ARG A 99 -24.22 5.12 16.38
C ARG A 99 -23.14 6.01 15.79
N LEU A 100 -23.55 7.01 15.02
CA LEU A 100 -22.66 7.96 14.36
C LEU A 100 -22.69 9.30 15.07
N TYR A 101 -21.55 9.96 15.19
CA TYR A 101 -21.41 11.27 15.82
C TYR A 101 -20.78 12.23 14.82
N PHE A 102 -21.44 13.34 14.55
CA PHE A 102 -20.99 14.34 13.59
C PHE A 102 -20.68 15.66 14.28
N ASP A 103 -19.68 16.39 13.77
CA ASP A 103 -19.48 17.79 14.14
C ASP A 103 -20.56 18.70 13.49
N THR A 104 -20.48 19.99 13.80
CA THR A 104 -21.38 21.02 13.24
C THR A 104 -21.25 21.20 11.73
N ASP A 105 -20.12 20.80 11.14
CA ASP A 105 -19.86 20.89 9.70
C ASP A 105 -20.29 19.60 8.96
N GLY A 106 -20.83 18.61 9.68
CA GLY A 106 -21.29 17.33 9.12
C GLY A 106 -20.18 16.31 8.88
N ARG A 107 -18.99 16.49 9.48
CA ARG A 107 -17.89 15.51 9.44
C ARG A 107 -18.13 14.43 10.47
N LEU A 108 -17.89 13.16 10.11
CA LEU A 108 -18.04 12.03 11.03
C LEU A 108 -16.88 12.02 12.02
N CYS A 109 -17.15 12.21 13.31
CA CYS A 109 -16.15 12.20 14.37
C CYS A 109 -15.97 10.83 15.00
N ARG A 110 -17.06 10.07 15.19
CA ARG A 110 -17.03 8.72 15.74
C ARG A 110 -18.12 7.85 15.14
N ALA A 111 -17.81 6.56 14.98
CA ALA A 111 -18.77 5.52 14.63
C ALA A 111 -18.65 4.39 15.65
N LEU A 112 -19.63 4.25 16.53
CA LEU A 112 -19.66 3.24 17.59
C LEU A 112 -20.49 2.03 17.15
N ARG A 113 -19.93 0.83 17.27
CA ARG A 113 -20.57 -0.44 16.92
C ARG A 113 -21.08 -1.14 18.16
N TYR A 114 -22.32 -1.58 18.14
CA TYR A 114 -22.98 -2.27 19.25
C TYR A 114 -23.44 -3.66 18.82
N ASP A 115 -23.23 -4.63 19.70
CA ASP A 115 -24.00 -5.86 19.67
C ASP A 115 -25.38 -5.60 20.31
N VAL A 116 -26.43 -5.88 19.54
CA VAL A 116 -27.82 -5.64 19.92
C VAL A 116 -28.48 -7.00 20.13
N PRO A 117 -28.91 -7.34 21.36
CA PRO A 117 -29.54 -8.62 21.64
C PRO A 117 -30.77 -8.87 20.76
N ARG A 118 -30.82 -10.03 20.10
CA ARG A 118 -31.98 -10.43 19.28
C ARG A 118 -33.25 -10.51 20.14
N ARG A 119 -34.38 -10.03 19.60
CA ARG A 119 -35.70 -10.11 20.26
C ARG A 119 -36.00 -11.56 20.71
N GLY A 120 -36.27 -11.74 22.00
CA GLY A 120 -36.79 -13.00 22.56
C GLY A 120 -36.00 -13.59 23.74
N GLY A 121 -34.77 -13.13 23.96
CA GLY A 121 -34.02 -13.36 25.21
C GLY A 121 -34.08 -12.12 26.11
N SER A 122 -33.90 -12.28 27.42
CA SER A 122 -33.88 -11.20 28.42
C SER A 122 -33.25 -9.92 27.87
N ALA A 123 -33.97 -8.80 27.93
CA ALA A 123 -33.60 -7.51 27.36
C ALA A 123 -32.25 -7.00 27.89
N GLY A 124 -31.16 -7.45 27.27
CA GLY A 124 -29.83 -6.92 27.53
C GLY A 124 -29.73 -5.51 26.97
N ALA A 125 -29.08 -4.60 27.70
CA ALA A 125 -28.69 -3.32 27.14
C ALA A 125 -27.73 -3.54 25.97
N PRO A 126 -27.77 -2.70 24.91
CA PRO A 126 -26.80 -2.75 23.82
C PRO A 126 -25.38 -2.73 24.38
N PHE A 127 -24.52 -3.57 23.82
CA PHE A 127 -23.15 -3.71 24.28
C PHE A 127 -22.20 -3.12 23.25
N LEU A 128 -21.40 -2.13 23.64
CA LEU A 128 -20.39 -1.55 22.75
C LEU A 128 -19.36 -2.62 22.41
N MET A 129 -19.05 -2.77 21.12
CA MET A 129 -18.08 -3.75 20.62
C MET A 129 -16.77 -3.12 20.16
N GLY A 130 -16.84 -1.86 19.76
CA GLY A 130 -15.72 -1.16 19.17
C GLY A 130 -16.23 -0.08 18.22
N GLY A 131 -15.39 0.28 17.25
CA GLY A 131 -15.74 1.26 16.24
C GLY A 131 -14.56 2.12 15.83
N PHE A 132 -14.88 3.29 15.28
CA PHE A 132 -13.89 4.18 14.69
C PHE A 132 -13.94 5.57 15.33
N SER A 133 -12.76 6.15 15.57
CA SER A 133 -12.56 7.57 15.86
C SER A 133 -11.89 8.23 14.66
N PHE A 134 -12.38 9.42 14.28
CA PHE A 134 -11.88 10.19 13.15
C PHE A 134 -11.38 11.54 13.62
N GLU A 135 -10.23 11.93 13.09
CA GLU A 135 -9.55 13.18 13.41
C GLU A 135 -9.26 13.93 12.11
N TYR A 136 -9.48 15.24 12.17
CA TYR A 136 -9.35 16.14 11.03
C TYR A 136 -8.36 17.26 11.36
N ASP A 137 -7.61 17.69 10.34
CA ASP A 137 -6.71 18.83 10.44
C ASP A 137 -7.46 20.17 10.56
N ALA A 138 -6.72 21.27 10.70
CA ALA A 138 -7.28 22.60 10.85
C ALA A 138 -8.07 23.07 9.60
N GLU A 139 -7.80 22.47 8.43
CA GLU A 139 -8.54 22.70 7.20
C GLU A 139 -9.77 21.78 7.07
N GLY A 140 -10.04 20.94 8.06
CA GLY A 140 -11.19 20.03 8.10
C GLY A 140 -11.02 18.80 7.22
N ARG A 141 -9.79 18.44 6.84
CA ARG A 141 -9.49 17.24 6.05
C ARG A 141 -9.12 16.10 6.98
N LEU A 142 -9.50 14.88 6.62
CA LEU A 142 -9.18 13.69 7.42
C LEU A 142 -7.66 13.55 7.57
N ALA A 143 -7.21 13.53 8.82
CA ALA A 143 -5.81 13.39 9.20
C ALA A 143 -5.53 12.01 9.82
N ARG A 144 -6.50 11.42 10.52
CA ARG A 144 -6.30 10.15 11.21
C ARG A 144 -7.60 9.40 11.47
N VAL A 145 -7.50 8.07 11.42
CA VAL A 145 -8.55 7.12 11.78
C VAL A 145 -7.97 6.11 12.76
N ILE A 146 -8.70 5.84 13.86
CA ILE A 146 -8.38 4.76 14.78
C ILE A 146 -9.55 3.80 14.86
N GLU A 147 -9.28 2.51 14.66
CA GLU A 147 -10.18 1.43 14.98
C GLU A 147 -9.93 0.94 16.41
N TYR A 148 -11.01 0.87 17.18
CA TYR A 148 -11.03 0.34 18.53
C TYR A 148 -11.81 -0.96 18.55
N GLU A 149 -11.26 -1.96 19.24
CA GLU A 149 -11.98 -3.18 19.59
C GLU A 149 -11.92 -3.39 21.11
N GLN A 150 -12.91 -4.10 21.62
CA GLN A 150 -12.88 -4.55 22.99
C GLN A 150 -11.81 -5.65 23.17
N THR A 151 -10.79 -5.37 23.97
CA THR A 151 -9.67 -6.32 24.22
C THR A 151 -9.79 -7.08 25.54
N ALA A 152 -10.68 -6.65 26.44
CA ALA A 152 -10.96 -7.39 27.67
C ALA A 152 -12.45 -7.37 28.07
N TYR A 153 -13.00 -8.58 28.27
CA TYR A 153 -14.34 -8.84 28.82
C TYR A 153 -14.38 -8.69 30.35
N ARG A 154 -13.82 -7.60 30.89
CA ARG A 154 -13.83 -7.27 32.31
C ARG A 154 -14.83 -6.14 32.59
N LYS A 155 -15.11 -5.85 33.86
CA LYS A 155 -15.91 -4.67 34.29
C LYS A 155 -14.98 -3.66 34.96
N PRO A 156 -14.82 -2.43 34.43
CA PRO A 156 -15.34 -1.95 33.14
C PRO A 156 -14.66 -2.63 31.94
N ALA A 157 -15.34 -2.64 30.79
CA ALA A 157 -14.78 -3.15 29.55
C ALA A 157 -13.61 -2.28 29.11
N VAL A 158 -12.58 -2.89 28.53
CA VAL A 158 -11.39 -2.18 28.03
C VAL A 158 -11.39 -2.25 26.51
N TYR A 159 -11.15 -1.09 25.89
CA TYR A 159 -11.03 -0.94 24.45
C TYR A 159 -9.62 -0.46 24.13
N SER A 160 -9.03 -1.05 23.11
CA SER A 160 -7.69 -0.68 22.64
C SER A 160 -7.74 -0.38 21.16
N ALA A 161 -6.89 0.54 20.72
CA ALA A 161 -6.66 0.77 19.31
C ALA A 161 -6.05 -0.51 18.70
N VAL A 162 -6.71 -1.09 17.70
CA VAL A 162 -6.23 -2.28 16.97
C VAL A 162 -5.66 -1.93 15.61
N HIS A 163 -6.19 -0.89 14.97
CA HIS A 163 -5.66 -0.34 13.73
C HIS A 163 -5.66 1.19 13.78
N GLN A 164 -4.66 1.79 13.14
CA GLN A 164 -4.53 3.23 12.99
C GLN A 164 -4.11 3.54 11.57
N THR A 165 -4.71 4.56 10.98
CA THR A 165 -4.33 5.08 9.66
C THR A 165 -4.15 6.58 9.74
N CYS A 166 -3.02 7.07 9.26
CA CYS A 166 -2.65 8.49 9.31
C CYS A 166 -2.45 9.01 7.89
N LEU A 167 -3.03 10.17 7.59
CA LEU A 167 -2.89 10.87 6.31
C LEU A 167 -2.07 12.14 6.55
N LYS A 168 -0.86 12.19 5.97
CA LYS A 168 0.01 13.35 6.05
C LYS A 168 -0.06 14.17 4.79
N ARG A 169 -0.04 15.48 4.99
CA ARG A 169 -0.11 16.47 3.90
C ARG A 169 1.03 17.48 4.03
N ASP A 170 1.45 18.03 2.91
CA ASP A 170 2.33 19.20 2.89
C ASP A 170 1.55 20.49 3.19
N ALA A 171 2.26 21.62 3.19
CA ALA A 171 1.67 22.95 3.44
C ALA A 171 0.65 23.38 2.38
N GLN A 172 0.69 22.77 1.19
CA GLN A 172 -0.25 23.01 0.09
C GLN A 172 -1.47 22.08 0.19
N GLY A 173 -1.47 21.14 1.14
CA GLY A 173 -2.55 20.18 1.33
C GLY A 173 -2.44 18.92 0.48
N ALA A 174 -1.37 18.75 -0.30
CA ALA A 174 -1.18 17.53 -1.07
C ALA A 174 -0.79 16.38 -0.14
N LEU A 175 -1.38 15.20 -0.37
CA LEU A 175 -1.03 14.01 0.40
C LEU A 175 0.42 13.63 0.11
N THR A 176 1.21 13.44 1.17
CA THR A 176 2.63 13.06 1.11
C THR A 176 2.88 11.66 1.67
N ALA A 177 2.04 11.21 2.62
CA ALA A 177 2.09 9.84 3.12
C ALA A 177 0.74 9.35 3.63
N LEU A 178 0.50 8.06 3.47
CA LEU A 178 -0.44 7.26 4.26
C LEU A 178 0.36 6.30 5.12
N ILE A 179 0.06 6.20 6.40
CA ILE A 179 0.77 5.34 7.35
C ILE A 179 -0.23 4.45 8.07
N GLU A 180 0.02 3.15 8.06
CA GLU A 180 -0.74 2.14 8.80
C GLU A 180 0.02 1.76 10.06
N GLY A 181 -0.46 2.24 11.20
CA GLY A 181 0.20 2.10 12.49
C GLY A 181 0.26 3.43 13.25
N PRO A 182 1.08 3.49 14.32
CA PRO A 182 1.22 4.68 15.14
C PRO A 182 1.61 5.91 14.30
N CYS A 183 0.86 7.00 14.46
CA CYS A 183 1.05 8.22 13.68
C CYS A 183 2.27 9.06 14.11
N ASP A 184 2.94 8.69 15.20
CA ASP A 184 4.13 9.34 15.71
C ASP A 184 5.38 8.89 14.91
N ASN A 185 5.90 9.82 14.11
CA ASN A 185 7.00 9.64 13.15
C ASN A 185 8.32 9.08 13.71
N ALA A 186 8.44 8.85 15.01
CA ALA A 186 9.73 8.85 15.68
C ALA A 186 10.25 7.47 16.09
N ARG A 187 9.41 6.43 16.22
CA ARG A 187 9.87 5.23 16.97
C ARG A 187 9.48 3.86 16.47
N THR A 188 8.58 3.73 15.49
CA THR A 188 8.20 2.39 15.02
C THR A 188 8.03 2.41 13.52
N PRO A 189 8.79 1.58 12.79
CA PRO A 189 8.49 1.33 11.39
C PRO A 189 7.04 0.83 11.25
N ALA A 190 6.38 1.27 10.19
CA ALA A 190 4.98 1.04 9.92
C ALA A 190 4.82 0.84 8.43
N ALA A 191 3.81 0.06 8.02
CA ALA A 191 3.49 -0.03 6.61
C ALA A 191 3.05 1.37 6.14
N SER A 192 3.59 1.83 5.02
CA SER A 192 3.34 3.18 4.55
C SER A 192 3.32 3.26 3.04
N ARG A 193 2.59 4.26 2.54
CA ARG A 193 2.62 4.68 1.14
C ARG A 193 3.02 6.14 1.08
N HIS A 194 4.09 6.45 0.36
CA HIS A 194 4.57 7.81 0.15
C HIS A 194 4.21 8.30 -1.24
N PHE A 195 3.80 9.56 -1.34
CA PHE A 195 3.37 10.22 -2.56
C PHE A 195 4.32 11.36 -2.88
N LEU A 196 5.22 11.15 -3.84
CA LEU A 196 6.27 12.10 -4.17
C LEU A 196 5.81 12.96 -5.33
N ARG A 197 5.87 14.27 -5.14
CA ARG A 197 5.49 15.26 -6.14
C ARG A 197 6.66 16.19 -6.45
N ASP A 198 6.69 16.70 -7.67
CA ASP A 198 7.59 17.79 -8.01
C ASP A 198 7.08 19.14 -7.48
N ALA A 199 7.87 20.19 -7.69
CA ALA A 199 7.52 21.55 -7.27
C ALA A 199 6.25 22.11 -7.97
N ALA A 200 5.82 21.53 -9.09
CA ALA A 200 4.57 21.88 -9.77
C ALA A 200 3.38 21.06 -9.26
N GLY A 201 3.57 20.17 -8.28
CA GLY A 201 2.55 19.30 -7.71
C GLY A 201 2.27 18.04 -8.52
N ARG A 202 3.03 17.75 -9.59
CA ARG A 202 2.87 16.56 -10.42
C ARG A 202 3.39 15.34 -9.66
N LEU A 203 2.61 14.25 -9.67
CA LEU A 203 3.01 13.00 -9.05
C LEU A 203 4.17 12.39 -9.84
N LEU A 204 5.28 12.13 -9.16
CA LEU A 204 6.48 11.50 -9.72
C LEU A 204 6.50 10.01 -9.41
N ARG A 205 6.29 9.67 -8.13
CA ARG A 205 6.45 8.32 -7.60
C ARG A 205 5.47 8.05 -6.47
N VAL A 206 5.07 6.79 -6.37
CA VAL A 206 4.39 6.23 -5.21
C VAL A 206 5.24 5.10 -4.67
N ILE A 207 5.61 5.17 -3.38
CA ILE A 207 6.50 4.21 -2.74
C ILE A 207 5.70 3.48 -1.67
N ASP A 208 5.61 2.16 -1.77
CA ASP A 208 5.05 1.30 -0.73
C ASP A 208 6.19 0.75 0.13
N ALA A 209 6.03 0.84 1.45
CA ALA A 209 6.90 0.27 2.44
C ALA A 209 6.14 -0.73 3.33
N ASN A 210 6.83 -1.80 3.73
CA ASN A 210 6.28 -2.81 4.63
C ASN A 210 6.29 -2.32 6.10
N VAL A 211 5.81 -3.18 7.00
CA VAL A 211 5.79 -2.91 8.46
C VAL A 211 7.17 -2.68 9.08
N GLU A 212 8.26 -3.04 8.40
CA GLU A 212 9.64 -2.75 8.83
C GLU A 212 10.15 -1.39 8.29
N GLY A 213 9.30 -0.64 7.57
CA GLY A 213 9.65 0.62 6.92
C GLY A 213 10.55 0.45 5.70
N ARG A 214 10.70 -0.78 5.19
CA ARG A 214 11.50 -1.07 4.00
C ARG A 214 10.61 -0.94 2.77
N ALA A 215 11.08 -0.19 1.77
CA ALA A 215 10.39 -0.09 0.49
C ALA A 215 10.28 -1.48 -0.16
N VAL A 216 9.09 -1.80 -0.66
CA VAL A 216 8.77 -3.05 -1.35
C VAL A 216 8.32 -2.82 -2.78
N SER A 217 7.76 -1.65 -3.09
CA SER A 217 7.49 -1.25 -4.47
C SER A 217 7.57 0.25 -4.69
N VAL A 218 7.93 0.63 -5.91
CA VAL A 218 7.90 2.00 -6.40
C VAL A 218 7.16 2.03 -7.74
N GLN A 219 6.07 2.79 -7.82
CA GLN A 219 5.40 3.10 -9.09
C GLN A 219 5.86 4.47 -9.57
N ALA A 220 6.52 4.54 -10.73
CA ALA A 220 6.86 5.81 -11.38
C ALA A 220 5.68 6.34 -12.21
N TYR A 221 5.64 7.66 -12.40
CA TYR A 221 4.63 8.35 -13.19
C TYR A 221 5.28 9.24 -14.24
N ASP A 222 4.66 9.30 -15.42
CA ASP A 222 5.12 10.17 -16.51
C ASP A 222 4.71 11.65 -16.26
N GLY A 223 5.19 12.54 -17.12
CA GLY A 223 4.88 13.98 -17.02
C GLY A 223 3.40 14.35 -17.20
N GLN A 224 2.56 13.40 -17.63
CA GLN A 224 1.10 13.53 -17.76
C GLN A 224 0.35 12.92 -16.56
N GLY A 225 1.07 12.34 -15.59
CA GLY A 225 0.49 11.67 -14.42
C GLY A 225 -0.01 10.25 -14.72
N ARG A 226 0.43 9.63 -15.81
CA ARG A 226 0.09 8.23 -16.11
C ARG A 226 1.11 7.28 -15.46
N PRO A 227 0.68 6.11 -14.96
CA PRO A 227 1.59 5.10 -14.44
C PRO A 227 2.61 4.67 -15.51
N GLY A 228 3.90 4.76 -15.17
CA GLY A 228 5.02 4.27 -15.95
C GLY A 228 5.57 2.95 -15.39
N GLN A 229 6.89 2.79 -15.41
CA GLN A 229 7.56 1.60 -14.89
C GLN A 229 7.30 1.41 -13.39
N ARG A 230 6.94 0.18 -13.00
CA ARG A 230 6.89 -0.25 -11.60
C ARG A 230 8.17 -1.00 -11.25
N TYR A 231 8.68 -0.78 -10.05
CA TYR A 231 9.86 -1.43 -9.50
C TYR A 231 9.45 -2.17 -8.24
N LEU A 232 9.97 -3.38 -8.06
CA LEU A 232 9.64 -4.26 -6.95
C LEU A 232 10.93 -4.68 -6.25
N TYR A 233 10.84 -4.85 -4.93
CA TYR A 233 11.89 -5.50 -4.14
C TYR A 233 11.29 -6.77 -3.54
N LEU A 234 11.64 -7.91 -4.14
CA LEU A 234 11.13 -9.22 -3.75
C LEU A 234 11.76 -9.64 -2.41
N TYR A 235 11.21 -9.17 -1.29
CA TYR A 235 11.63 -9.63 0.03
C TYR A 235 10.98 -10.98 0.35
N SER A 236 11.78 -12.05 0.37
CA SER A 236 11.38 -13.32 0.99
C SER A 236 12.17 -13.53 2.29
N PRO A 237 11.53 -13.47 3.46
CA PRO A 237 12.19 -13.75 4.74
C PRO A 237 12.56 -15.24 4.90
N TYR A 238 12.14 -16.11 3.97
CA TYR A 238 12.32 -17.56 4.02
C TYR A 238 13.17 -18.13 2.87
N ALA A 239 13.75 -17.29 2.01
CA ALA A 239 14.57 -17.78 0.90
C ALA A 239 15.84 -18.49 1.45
N PRO A 240 16.04 -19.79 1.16
CA PRO A 240 17.27 -20.48 1.50
C PRO A 240 18.46 -19.84 0.75
N PRO A 241 19.65 -19.72 1.37
CA PRO A 241 20.84 -19.28 0.65
C PRO A 241 21.13 -20.23 -0.50
N GLY A 242 21.13 -19.71 -1.73
CA GLY A 242 21.41 -20.50 -2.95
C GLY A 242 20.20 -20.72 -3.87
N ASN A 243 18.96 -20.58 -3.37
CA ASN A 243 17.82 -20.44 -4.27
C ASN A 243 17.92 -19.10 -4.99
N GLY A 244 17.77 -19.08 -6.32
CA GLY A 244 17.92 -17.90 -7.18
C GLY A 244 17.04 -16.68 -6.84
N ASN A 245 16.20 -16.76 -5.80
CA ASN A 245 15.47 -15.65 -5.21
C ASN A 245 16.31 -14.90 -4.16
N ILE A 246 17.48 -14.41 -4.57
CA ILE A 246 18.14 -13.36 -3.80
C ILE A 246 17.29 -12.10 -4.00
N PRO A 247 16.92 -11.37 -2.92
CA PRO A 247 16.02 -10.23 -3.00
C PRO A 247 16.73 -9.05 -3.67
N TYR A 248 16.80 -9.05 -4.99
CA TYR A 248 17.25 -7.89 -5.75
C TYR A 248 16.04 -7.02 -6.11
N PRO A 249 16.19 -5.69 -6.14
CA PRO A 249 15.19 -4.84 -6.77
C PRO A 249 15.19 -5.12 -8.27
N TYR A 250 14.05 -4.95 -8.92
CA TYR A 250 13.94 -5.08 -10.37
C TYR A 250 12.82 -4.23 -10.93
N ALA A 251 12.91 -3.92 -12.22
CA ALA A 251 11.80 -3.35 -12.97
C ALA A 251 10.80 -4.46 -13.29
N GLU A 252 9.56 -4.32 -12.82
CA GLU A 252 8.49 -5.29 -13.06
C GLU A 252 8.28 -5.45 -14.58
N PRO A 253 8.46 -6.67 -15.12
CA PRO A 253 8.18 -6.91 -16.53
C PRO A 253 6.66 -6.85 -16.80
N PRO A 254 6.24 -6.74 -18.07
CA PRO A 254 4.84 -6.92 -18.44
C PRO A 254 4.26 -8.24 -17.88
N PRO A 255 2.93 -8.32 -17.65
CA PRO A 255 2.29 -9.48 -17.07
C PRO A 255 2.74 -10.80 -17.71
N ASN A 256 3.17 -11.73 -16.86
CA ASN A 256 3.67 -13.04 -17.24
C ASN A 256 3.27 -14.07 -16.18
N ARG A 257 2.99 -15.31 -16.61
CA ARG A 257 2.72 -16.45 -15.73
C ARG A 257 3.97 -17.23 -15.35
N ASP A 258 5.08 -17.04 -16.08
CA ASP A 258 6.33 -17.72 -15.78
C ASP A 258 7.00 -17.14 -14.53
N SER A 259 7.67 -18.02 -13.76
CA SER A 259 8.49 -17.61 -12.62
C SER A 259 9.60 -16.65 -13.06
N LEU A 260 9.84 -15.62 -12.25
CA LEU A 260 10.92 -14.68 -12.48
C LEU A 260 12.24 -15.23 -11.92
N TYR A 261 13.32 -15.02 -12.67
CA TYR A 261 14.69 -15.25 -12.21
C TYR A 261 15.45 -13.92 -12.29
N VAL A 262 15.46 -13.19 -11.16
CA VAL A 262 16.07 -11.87 -11.05
C VAL A 262 17.56 -12.01 -10.74
N LEU A 263 18.42 -11.42 -11.56
CA LEU A 263 19.86 -11.62 -11.43
C LEU A 263 20.71 -10.41 -11.83
N GLU A 264 21.87 -10.29 -11.21
CA GLU A 264 22.97 -9.44 -11.67
C GLU A 264 23.70 -10.11 -12.84
N ARG A 265 24.49 -9.34 -13.60
CA ARG A 265 25.16 -9.81 -14.80
C ARG A 265 26.09 -10.98 -14.54
N GLU A 266 26.87 -10.91 -13.47
CA GLU A 266 27.89 -11.88 -13.11
C GLU A 266 27.28 -13.26 -12.80
N ARG A 267 26.00 -13.30 -12.40
CA ARG A 267 25.25 -14.53 -12.12
C ARG A 267 24.93 -15.33 -13.38
N LEU A 268 24.93 -14.73 -14.57
CA LEU A 268 24.75 -15.45 -15.84
C LEU A 268 25.83 -16.53 -16.04
N SER A 269 27.02 -16.35 -15.47
CA SER A 269 28.09 -17.35 -15.52
C SER A 269 27.85 -18.59 -14.65
N ARG A 270 26.83 -18.58 -13.78
CA ARG A 270 26.60 -19.59 -12.74
C ARG A 270 25.14 -20.06 -12.68
N LEU A 271 24.45 -20.03 -13.81
CA LEU A 271 23.12 -20.62 -13.90
C LEU A 271 23.20 -22.12 -13.58
N ALA A 272 22.25 -22.64 -12.80
CA ALA A 272 22.25 -24.04 -12.38
C ALA A 272 20.83 -24.60 -12.32
N THR A 273 20.67 -25.82 -12.81
CA THR A 273 19.41 -26.59 -12.80
C THR A 273 19.42 -27.70 -11.76
N GLU A 274 20.56 -27.90 -11.08
CA GLU A 274 20.84 -28.99 -10.14
C GLU A 274 20.77 -30.40 -10.75
N VAL A 275 20.52 -30.51 -12.07
CA VAL A 275 20.42 -31.77 -12.80
C VAL A 275 21.53 -31.84 -13.86
N PRO A 276 22.50 -32.77 -13.72
CA PRO A 276 23.56 -32.99 -14.71
C PRO A 276 23.03 -33.53 -16.05
N GLY A 277 23.66 -33.14 -17.17
CA GLY A 277 23.38 -33.68 -18.50
C GLY A 277 22.10 -33.17 -19.18
N ASN A 278 21.41 -32.18 -18.60
CA ASN A 278 20.22 -31.58 -19.19
C ASN A 278 20.58 -30.57 -20.29
N GLU A 279 19.84 -30.64 -21.40
CA GLU A 279 19.86 -29.57 -22.41
C GLU A 279 19.20 -28.31 -21.83
N TRP A 280 19.88 -27.19 -21.95
CA TRP A 280 19.37 -25.88 -21.55
C TRP A 280 19.52 -24.89 -22.71
N ARG A 281 18.64 -23.88 -22.74
CA ARG A 281 18.74 -22.79 -23.70
C ARG A 281 18.19 -21.49 -23.14
N ILE A 282 18.75 -20.38 -23.58
CA ILE A 282 18.23 -19.04 -23.35
C ILE A 282 17.74 -18.50 -24.67
N VAL A 283 16.50 -18.06 -24.70
CA VAL A 283 15.84 -17.63 -25.93
C VAL A 283 15.22 -16.25 -25.76
N ARG A 284 15.12 -15.53 -26.87
CA ARG A 284 14.26 -14.34 -27.01
C ARG A 284 13.01 -14.73 -27.77
N VAL A 285 11.83 -14.47 -27.19
CA VAL A 285 10.54 -14.59 -27.90
C VAL A 285 10.37 -13.38 -28.83
N ALA A 286 9.85 -13.61 -30.05
CA ALA A 286 9.58 -12.54 -31.00
C ALA A 286 8.60 -11.48 -30.44
N ASP A 287 8.77 -10.23 -30.86
CA ASP A 287 8.03 -9.08 -30.29
C ASP A 287 6.52 -9.18 -30.53
N ASP A 288 6.13 -9.72 -31.67
CA ASP A 288 4.75 -9.89 -32.13
C ASP A 288 4.05 -11.11 -31.54
N VAL A 289 4.78 -11.98 -30.84
CA VAL A 289 4.24 -13.19 -30.22
C VAL A 289 3.83 -12.88 -28.78
N PRO A 290 2.56 -13.03 -28.39
CA PRO A 290 2.16 -12.84 -27.00
C PRO A 290 2.89 -13.81 -26.05
N VAL A 291 3.23 -13.34 -24.84
CA VAL A 291 3.90 -14.17 -23.81
C VAL A 291 2.89 -14.85 -22.88
N ASP A 292 1.81 -14.13 -22.54
CA ASP A 292 0.71 -14.61 -21.69
C ASP A 292 -0.51 -14.97 -22.55
N ASP A 293 -0.38 -16.03 -23.36
CA ASP A 293 -1.45 -16.54 -24.20
C ASP A 293 -1.87 -17.96 -23.82
N ALA A 294 -3.15 -18.27 -24.01
CA ALA A 294 -3.71 -19.59 -23.73
C ALA A 294 -3.17 -20.67 -24.68
N ASP A 295 -2.78 -20.29 -25.89
CA ASP A 295 -2.30 -21.20 -26.94
C ASP A 295 -0.79 -21.51 -26.80
N MET A 296 -0.13 -20.92 -25.80
CA MET A 296 1.30 -21.08 -25.50
C MET A 296 2.21 -20.84 -26.72
N GLN A 297 1.89 -19.88 -27.58
CA GLN A 297 2.67 -19.57 -28.78
C GLN A 297 4.12 -19.22 -28.45
N SER A 298 4.35 -18.52 -27.34
CA SER A 298 5.70 -18.21 -26.86
C SER A 298 6.56 -19.43 -26.53
N TRP A 299 5.98 -20.63 -26.42
CA TRP A 299 6.70 -21.90 -26.21
C TRP A 299 7.13 -22.57 -27.52
N ASN A 300 6.59 -22.14 -28.67
CA ASN A 300 6.94 -22.71 -29.96
C ASN A 300 8.38 -22.31 -30.36
N PRO A 301 9.31 -23.27 -30.58
CA PRO A 301 10.67 -22.97 -30.99
C PRO A 301 10.78 -22.12 -32.27
N GLY A 302 9.81 -22.21 -33.18
CA GLY A 302 9.77 -21.39 -34.40
C GLY A 302 9.53 -19.90 -34.16
N THR A 303 9.10 -19.51 -32.96
CA THR A 303 8.88 -18.12 -32.54
C THR A 303 10.03 -17.55 -31.71
N GLN A 304 11.09 -18.34 -31.52
CA GLN A 304 12.17 -18.08 -30.59
C GLN A 304 13.50 -17.88 -31.31
N THR A 305 14.28 -16.90 -30.88
CA THR A 305 15.68 -16.75 -31.26
C THR A 305 16.55 -17.30 -30.14
N ILE A 306 17.39 -18.30 -30.42
CA ILE A 306 18.34 -18.84 -29.43
C ILE A 306 19.48 -17.83 -29.21
N LEU A 307 19.63 -17.39 -27.97
CA LEU A 307 20.70 -16.50 -27.55
C LEU A 307 21.94 -17.27 -27.10
N ALA A 308 21.73 -18.32 -26.30
CA ALA A 308 22.73 -19.26 -25.80
C ALA A 308 22.10 -20.64 -25.57
N GLN A 309 22.88 -21.71 -25.64
CA GLN A 309 22.43 -23.07 -25.36
C GLN A 309 23.60 -23.97 -24.97
N GLY A 310 23.30 -25.10 -24.33
CA GLY A 310 24.31 -26.09 -24.00
C GLY A 310 23.73 -27.29 -23.24
N VAL A 311 24.62 -28.07 -22.66
CA VAL A 311 24.29 -29.18 -21.76
C VAL A 311 24.88 -28.86 -20.39
N THR A 312 24.16 -29.17 -19.31
CA THR A 312 24.66 -28.94 -17.96
C THR A 312 25.85 -29.84 -17.63
N ASP A 313 26.80 -29.29 -16.88
CA ASP A 313 27.99 -30.02 -16.45
C ASP A 313 27.68 -31.09 -15.38
N PRO A 314 28.66 -31.89 -14.92
CA PRO A 314 28.42 -32.89 -13.86
C PRO A 314 27.91 -32.33 -12.53
N GLN A 315 27.94 -31.01 -12.33
CA GLN A 315 27.37 -30.32 -11.17
C GLN A 315 26.01 -29.68 -11.47
N GLY A 316 25.43 -29.92 -12.65
CA GLY A 316 24.15 -29.34 -13.05
C GLY A 316 24.22 -27.85 -13.41
N ARG A 317 25.40 -27.33 -13.77
CA ARG A 317 25.58 -25.92 -14.12
C ARG A 317 25.43 -25.69 -15.62
N ALA A 318 24.69 -24.65 -15.99
CA ALA A 318 24.59 -24.09 -17.33
C ALA A 318 25.68 -23.02 -17.49
N LEU A 319 26.80 -23.41 -18.10
CA LEU A 319 27.96 -22.54 -18.27
C LEU A 319 27.79 -21.66 -19.51
N LEU A 320 27.85 -20.34 -19.32
CA LEU A 320 27.87 -19.34 -20.40
C LEU A 320 29.26 -18.71 -20.49
N ASP A 321 29.82 -18.64 -21.70
CA ASP A 321 31.02 -17.83 -21.94
C ASP A 321 30.72 -16.31 -21.85
N ALA A 322 31.76 -15.50 -21.86
CA ALA A 322 31.62 -14.05 -21.68
C ALA A 322 30.83 -13.36 -22.81
N GLU A 323 30.91 -13.87 -24.04
CA GLU A 323 30.19 -13.33 -25.19
C GLU A 323 28.68 -13.63 -25.07
N ALA A 324 28.33 -14.86 -24.71
CA ALA A 324 26.96 -15.27 -24.43
C ALA A 324 26.37 -14.48 -23.25
N GLN A 325 27.16 -14.24 -22.19
CA GLN A 325 26.73 -13.42 -21.05
C GLN A 325 26.39 -11.99 -21.48
N GLU A 326 27.25 -11.31 -22.25
CA GLU A 326 26.98 -9.97 -22.77
C GLU A 326 25.72 -9.96 -23.65
N LYS A 327 25.63 -10.91 -24.59
CA LYS A 327 24.50 -11.02 -25.52
C LYS A 327 23.17 -11.21 -24.78
N VAL A 328 23.13 -12.07 -23.76
CA VAL A 328 21.92 -12.31 -22.95
C VAL A 328 21.62 -11.09 -22.08
N TRP A 329 22.63 -10.49 -21.44
CA TRP A 329 22.46 -9.30 -20.61
C TRP A 329 21.89 -8.13 -21.39
N GLN A 330 22.44 -7.83 -22.57
CA GLN A 330 21.94 -6.79 -23.46
C GLN A 330 20.52 -7.09 -23.93
N ALA A 331 20.22 -8.34 -24.31
CA ALA A 331 18.89 -8.73 -24.76
C ALA A 331 17.82 -8.53 -23.68
N MET A 332 18.14 -8.76 -22.40
CA MET A 332 17.22 -8.49 -21.28
C MET A 332 16.89 -7.01 -21.13
N HIS A 333 17.84 -6.12 -21.40
CA HIS A 333 17.63 -4.67 -21.33
C HIS A 333 16.88 -4.14 -22.54
N ASP A 334 17.21 -4.64 -23.74
CA ASP A 334 16.57 -4.21 -24.99
C ASP A 334 15.13 -4.71 -25.09
N LYS A 335 14.85 -5.91 -24.54
CA LYS A 335 13.55 -6.60 -24.63
C LYS A 335 13.09 -7.14 -23.27
N PRO A 336 12.76 -6.27 -22.30
CA PRO A 336 12.26 -6.69 -20.99
C PRO A 336 11.03 -7.60 -21.11
N GLY A 337 10.98 -8.67 -20.32
CA GLY A 337 9.86 -9.61 -20.33
C GLY A 337 9.88 -10.64 -21.47
N ARG A 338 10.93 -10.68 -22.31
CA ARG A 338 10.99 -11.56 -23.51
C ARG A 338 12.10 -12.60 -23.49
N ILE A 339 12.97 -12.58 -22.48
CA ILE A 339 14.16 -13.43 -22.43
C ILE A 339 13.94 -14.59 -21.45
N PHE A 340 13.82 -15.80 -21.98
CA PHE A 340 13.49 -16.99 -21.20
C PHE A 340 14.66 -17.93 -21.11
N TRP A 341 14.92 -18.43 -19.91
CA TRP A 341 15.83 -19.53 -19.69
C TRP A 341 15.05 -20.83 -19.52
N TYR A 342 15.20 -21.72 -20.50
CA TYR A 342 14.75 -23.11 -20.43
C TYR A 342 15.81 -23.91 -19.68
N GLN A 343 15.47 -24.33 -18.46
CA GLN A 343 16.31 -25.17 -17.60
C GLN A 343 16.32 -26.63 -18.08
N ASP A 344 15.23 -27.00 -18.75
CA ASP A 344 15.01 -28.27 -19.43
C ASP A 344 13.99 -28.02 -20.58
N PRO A 345 13.63 -29.03 -21.38
CA PRO A 345 12.70 -28.85 -22.49
C PRO A 345 11.26 -28.43 -22.12
N VAL A 346 10.84 -28.57 -20.86
CA VAL A 346 9.46 -28.37 -20.40
C VAL A 346 9.31 -27.26 -19.33
N SER A 347 10.40 -26.77 -18.77
CA SER A 347 10.42 -25.74 -17.72
C SER A 347 11.21 -24.51 -18.16
N ARG A 348 10.61 -23.33 -17.99
CA ARG A 348 11.28 -22.05 -18.26
C ARG A 348 11.06 -21.03 -17.15
N MET A 349 11.98 -20.08 -17.07
CA MET A 349 11.87 -18.90 -16.22
C MET A 349 12.12 -17.64 -17.04
N LEU A 350 11.46 -16.54 -16.68
CA LEU A 350 11.74 -15.23 -17.26
C LEU A 350 12.99 -14.65 -16.60
N LEU A 351 14.04 -14.40 -17.37
CA LEU A 351 15.21 -13.71 -16.88
C LEU A 351 14.92 -12.21 -16.77
N VAL A 352 15.22 -11.64 -15.60
CA VAL A 352 14.98 -10.23 -15.29
C VAL A 352 16.27 -9.60 -14.76
N PRO A 353 16.75 -8.48 -15.32
CA PRO A 353 17.93 -7.82 -14.81
C PRO A 353 17.63 -7.21 -13.44
N ALA A 354 18.49 -7.53 -12.47
CA ALA A 354 18.50 -6.85 -11.19
C ALA A 354 18.79 -5.35 -11.40
N MET A 355 18.06 -4.52 -10.67
CA MET A 355 18.32 -3.11 -10.52
C MET A 355 19.49 -2.93 -9.56
N ASP A 356 20.40 -2.02 -9.89
CA ASP A 356 21.49 -1.63 -8.99
C ASP A 356 20.94 -1.13 -7.65
N GLN A 357 21.61 -1.51 -6.56
CA GLN A 357 21.16 -1.19 -5.21
C GLN A 357 21.18 0.32 -4.92
N ALA A 358 22.16 1.07 -5.44
CA ALA A 358 22.21 2.52 -5.26
C ALA A 358 21.09 3.20 -6.06
N ARG A 359 20.79 2.70 -7.26
CA ARG A 359 19.62 3.14 -8.05
C ARG A 359 18.32 2.86 -7.30
N TRP A 360 18.17 1.69 -6.69
CA TRP A 360 17.00 1.37 -5.87
C TRP A 360 16.86 2.31 -4.68
N GLN A 361 17.95 2.53 -3.92
CA GLN A 361 17.95 3.47 -2.80
C GLN A 361 17.52 4.87 -3.21
N ALA A 362 18.02 5.38 -4.35
CA ALA A 362 17.61 6.68 -4.87
C ALA A 362 16.12 6.69 -5.27
N CYS A 363 15.66 5.64 -5.94
CA CYS A 363 14.28 5.47 -6.42
C CYS A 363 13.27 5.36 -5.26
N SER A 364 13.64 4.64 -4.19
CA SER A 364 12.79 4.31 -3.05
C SER A 364 12.94 5.26 -1.86
N ASP A 365 13.77 6.30 -1.95
CA ASP A 365 13.92 7.30 -0.90
C ASP A 365 12.78 8.33 -0.97
N PRO A 366 11.92 8.43 0.06
CA PRO A 366 10.84 9.41 0.09
C PRO A 366 11.33 10.88 0.18
N ALA A 367 12.59 11.12 0.54
CA ALA A 367 13.18 12.46 0.57
C ALA A 367 13.79 12.89 -0.78
N ASN A 368 14.10 11.94 -1.66
CA ASN A 368 14.63 12.24 -2.98
C ASN A 368 13.48 12.62 -3.92
N LEU A 369 13.41 13.87 -4.36
CA LEU A 369 12.36 14.38 -5.27
C LEU A 369 12.79 14.46 -6.75
N ALA A 370 13.94 13.89 -7.12
CA ALA A 370 14.39 13.88 -8.52
C ALA A 370 13.43 13.05 -9.40
N ALA A 371 13.12 13.54 -10.59
CA ALA A 371 12.20 12.86 -11.52
C ALA A 371 12.82 11.59 -12.12
N ASP A 372 14.15 11.57 -12.27
CA ASP A 372 14.98 10.49 -12.78
C ASP A 372 15.61 9.65 -11.66
N ALA A 373 15.10 9.71 -10.43
CA ALA A 373 15.62 8.95 -9.29
C ALA A 373 15.64 7.43 -9.52
N CYS A 374 14.72 6.93 -10.35
CA CYS A 374 14.65 5.53 -10.76
C CYS A 374 15.44 5.23 -12.03
N GLY A 375 16.22 6.17 -12.57
CA GLY A 375 17.10 6.08 -13.74
C GLY A 375 16.43 6.13 -15.09
#